data_AF-A0A933PNL1-F1
#
_entry.id   AF-A0A933PNL1-F1
#
_cell.length_a   1.000
_cell.length_b   1.000
_cell.length_c   1.000
_cell.angle_alpha   90.00
_cell.angle_beta   90.00
_cell.angle_gamma   90.00
#
_symmetry.space_group_name_H-M   'P 1'
#
loop_
_entity.id
_entity.type
_entity.pdbx_description
1 polymer ?
#
loop_
_entity_poly.entity_id
_entity_poly.type
_entity_poly.pdbx_seq_one_letter_code
_entity_poly.pdbx_strand_id
1 'polypeptide(L)'
;MAAKKSKAMSWEYTGKLAEPIEFPINALATKLLHDDDRASAEFSKAWAAVVKIRMEKFDALLREFGFDSINQPNALLGLSLGLAERHVPGFRVEFQKLRGRGRPRRDDIFDLGTAVLEFVQRTGLSERNACYSLAKKGQFKNAKGSTLYRRWKTLKARGASKTFLEGIKAI
;
A
#
# COMPACT_ATOMS: atom_id res chain seq x y z
N MET A 1 9.81 1.52 49.89
CA MET A 1 9.77 0.28 49.09
C MET A 1 9.53 0.67 47.62
N ALA A 2 10.57 0.64 46.79
CA ALA A 2 10.43 0.98 45.37
C ALA A 2 9.99 -0.27 44.59
N ALA A 3 8.83 -0.20 43.95
CA ALA A 3 8.32 -1.25 43.08
C ALA A 3 9.31 -1.48 41.93
N LYS A 4 9.93 -2.66 41.87
CA LYS A 4 10.70 -3.11 40.72
C LYS A 4 9.75 -3.15 39.52
N LYS A 5 9.90 -2.21 38.57
CA LYS A 5 9.27 -2.31 37.26
C LYS A 5 9.73 -3.61 36.62
N SER A 6 8.84 -4.60 36.52
CA SER A 6 9.08 -5.81 35.75
C SER A 6 9.30 -5.39 34.31
N LYS A 7 10.53 -5.58 33.81
CA LYS A 7 10.86 -5.44 32.39
C LYS A 7 10.00 -6.47 31.67
N ALA A 8 8.95 -6.02 30.97
CA ALA A 8 8.11 -6.92 30.20
C ALA A 8 9.02 -7.69 29.25
N MET A 9 9.06 -9.02 29.36
CA MET A 9 9.71 -9.86 28.38
C MET A 9 9.00 -9.62 27.05
N SER A 10 9.63 -8.91 26.13
CA SER A 10 9.20 -8.87 24.74
C SER A 10 9.53 -10.23 24.15
N TRP A 11 8.60 -11.18 24.28
CA TRP A 11 8.68 -12.44 23.54
C TRP A 11 8.54 -12.07 22.06
N GLU A 12 9.66 -12.04 21.34
CA GLU A 12 9.65 -11.83 19.89
C GLU A 12 9.32 -13.18 19.24
N TYR A 13 8.13 -13.29 18.65
CA TYR A 13 7.75 -14.46 17.86
C TYR A 13 8.64 -14.55 16.62
N THR A 14 9.06 -15.76 16.26
CA THR A 14 9.92 -16.01 15.08
C THR A 14 9.22 -16.89 14.05
N GLY A 15 9.75 -16.91 12.83
CA GLY A 15 9.24 -17.76 11.74
C GLY A 15 7.77 -17.51 11.39
N LYS A 16 6.98 -18.59 11.28
CA LYS A 16 5.55 -18.52 10.85
C LYS A 16 4.68 -17.67 11.76
N LEU A 17 5.06 -17.45 13.03
CA LEU A 17 4.29 -16.68 14.01
C LEU A 17 4.62 -15.18 13.99
N ALA A 18 5.70 -14.78 13.32
CA ALA A 18 6.10 -13.38 13.16
C ALA A 18 5.35 -12.69 12.01
N GLU A 19 5.17 -13.40 10.88
CA GLU A 19 4.67 -12.82 9.64
C GLU A 19 3.13 -12.82 9.59
N PRO A 20 2.45 -11.70 9.29
CA PRO A 20 0.99 -11.69 9.16
C PRO A 20 0.49 -12.56 7.99
N ILE A 21 -0.81 -12.87 8.00
CA ILE A 21 -1.48 -13.57 6.91
C ILE A 21 -1.92 -12.54 5.87
N GLU A 22 -1.43 -12.65 4.64
CA GLU A 22 -1.88 -11.79 3.55
C GLU A 22 -3.22 -12.24 2.97
N PHE A 23 -4.20 -11.34 2.91
CA PHE A 23 -5.47 -11.57 2.22
C PHE A 23 -5.53 -10.79 0.89
N PRO A 24 -5.81 -11.46 -0.25
CA PRO A 24 -5.84 -10.84 -1.56
C PRO A 24 -7.17 -10.10 -1.81
N ILE A 25 -7.45 -9.04 -1.06
CA ILE A 25 -8.70 -8.25 -1.21
C ILE A 25 -8.81 -7.67 -2.62
N ASN A 26 -7.70 -7.30 -3.26
CA ASN A 26 -7.73 -6.51 -4.49
C ASN A 26 -8.30 -7.28 -5.69
N ALA A 27 -8.00 -8.58 -5.82
CA ALA A 27 -8.53 -9.41 -6.91
C ALA A 27 -10.03 -9.69 -6.73
N LEU A 28 -10.49 -9.72 -5.47
CA LEU A 28 -11.84 -10.09 -5.10
C LEU A 28 -12.78 -8.87 -5.06
N ALA A 29 -12.33 -7.74 -4.53
CA ALA A 29 -13.14 -6.53 -4.38
C ALA A 29 -13.62 -5.96 -5.72
N THR A 30 -12.79 -6.03 -6.76
CA THR A 30 -13.18 -5.60 -8.12
C THR A 30 -14.24 -6.53 -8.73
N LYS A 31 -14.24 -7.81 -8.38
CA LYS A 31 -15.22 -8.79 -8.90
C LYS A 31 -16.52 -8.79 -8.09
N LEU A 32 -16.44 -8.60 -6.77
CA LEU A 32 -17.59 -8.53 -5.85
C LEU A 32 -18.47 -7.31 -6.12
N LEU A 33 -17.90 -6.18 -6.57
CA LEU A 33 -18.67 -4.99 -6.96
C LEU A 33 -19.53 -5.19 -8.23
N HIS A 34 -19.30 -6.27 -8.98
CA HIS A 34 -19.99 -6.58 -10.23
C HIS A 34 -20.99 -7.75 -10.09
N ASP A 35 -21.32 -8.16 -8.87
CA ASP A 35 -22.35 -9.17 -8.55
C ASP A 35 -22.22 -10.46 -9.38
N ASP A 36 -20.98 -10.92 -9.56
CA ASP A 36 -20.67 -12.15 -10.27
C ASP A 36 -20.62 -13.30 -9.25
N ASP A 37 -21.47 -14.33 -9.41
CA ASP A 37 -21.44 -15.56 -8.59
C ASP A 37 -20.04 -16.18 -8.52
N ARG A 38 -19.22 -15.98 -9.55
CA ARG A 38 -17.81 -16.40 -9.58
C ARG A 38 -16.95 -15.67 -8.55
N ALA A 39 -17.27 -14.43 -8.22
CA ALA A 39 -16.58 -13.64 -7.20
C ALA A 39 -16.81 -14.21 -5.80
N SER A 40 -18.02 -14.71 -5.51
CA SER A 40 -18.36 -15.37 -4.25
C SER A 40 -17.61 -16.69 -4.06
N ALA A 41 -17.50 -17.50 -5.12
CA ALA A 41 -16.72 -18.73 -5.09
C ALA A 41 -15.21 -18.47 -4.90
N GLU A 42 -14.65 -17.47 -5.59
CA GLU A 42 -13.25 -17.07 -5.41
C GLU A 42 -12.99 -16.51 -4.01
N PHE A 43 -13.91 -15.73 -3.45
CA PHE A 43 -13.81 -15.23 -2.08
C PHE A 43 -13.80 -16.38 -1.07
N SER A 44 -14.73 -17.32 -1.21
CA SER A 44 -14.81 -18.50 -0.35
C SER A 44 -13.53 -19.33 -0.40
N LYS A 45 -12.93 -19.49 -1.58
CA LYS A 45 -11.65 -20.18 -1.77
C LYS A 45 -10.48 -19.43 -1.10
N ALA A 46 -10.43 -18.11 -1.23
CA ALA A 46 -9.40 -17.29 -0.59
C ALA A 46 -9.53 -17.29 0.93
N TRP A 47 -10.77 -17.24 1.45
CA TRP A 47 -11.04 -17.34 2.88
C TRP A 47 -10.68 -18.71 3.44
N ALA A 48 -11.02 -19.80 2.74
CA ALA A 48 -10.61 -21.15 3.13
C ALA A 48 -9.09 -21.31 3.22
N ALA A 49 -8.34 -20.66 2.31
CA ALA A 49 -6.87 -20.64 2.37
C ALA A 49 -6.34 -19.91 3.63
N VAL A 50 -6.95 -18.78 4.00
CA VAL A 50 -6.60 -18.06 5.25
C VAL A 50 -6.92 -18.89 6.48
N VAL A 51 -8.08 -19.55 6.52
CA VAL A 51 -8.44 -20.44 7.62
C VAL A 51 -7.43 -21.58 7.76
N LYS A 52 -7.01 -22.19 6.65
CA LYS A 52 -5.97 -23.23 6.66
C LYS A 52 -4.66 -22.73 7.24
N ILE A 53 -4.17 -21.56 6.80
CA ILE A 53 -2.94 -20.95 7.32
C ILE A 53 -3.08 -20.63 8.82
N ARG A 54 -4.23 -20.13 9.27
CA ARG A 54 -4.50 -19.89 10.69
C ARG A 54 -4.37 -21.16 11.52
N MET A 55 -4.93 -22.28 11.05
CA MET A 55 -4.83 -23.56 11.75
C MET A 55 -3.38 -24.06 11.81
N GLU A 56 -2.61 -23.96 10.72
CA GLU A 56 -1.19 -24.33 10.72
C GLU A 56 -0.36 -23.51 11.70
N LYS A 57 -0.64 -22.20 11.81
CA LYS A 57 0.03 -21.32 12.77
C LYS A 57 -0.40 -21.61 14.20
N PHE A 58 -1.65 -22.01 14.40
CA PHE A 58 -2.16 -22.38 15.71
C PHE A 58 -1.54 -23.66 16.23
N ASP A 59 -1.40 -24.68 15.39
CA ASP A 59 -0.63 -25.87 15.73
C ASP A 59 0.83 -25.54 16.05
N ALA A 60 1.46 -24.63 15.30
CA ALA A 60 2.82 -24.19 15.58
C ALA A 60 2.94 -23.47 16.93
N LEU A 61 1.99 -22.59 17.24
CA LEU A 61 1.92 -21.87 18.51
C LEU A 61 1.75 -22.84 19.68
N LEU A 62 0.81 -23.78 19.59
CA LEU A 62 0.57 -24.76 20.64
C LEU A 62 1.82 -25.60 20.91
N ARG A 63 2.52 -26.04 19.86
CA ARG A 63 3.80 -26.76 19.98
C ARG A 63 4.90 -25.93 20.64
N GLU A 64 4.99 -24.63 20.34
CA GLU A 64 5.97 -23.72 20.99
C GLU A 64 5.77 -23.68 22.51
N PHE A 65 4.52 -23.83 22.98
CA PHE A 65 4.17 -23.86 24.40
C PHE A 65 3.98 -25.28 24.97
N GLY A 66 4.34 -26.33 24.23
CA GLY A 66 4.28 -27.72 24.69
C GLY A 66 2.87 -28.33 24.74
N PHE A 67 1.89 -27.73 24.06
CA PHE A 67 0.54 -28.26 23.94
C PHE A 67 0.38 -29.09 22.66
N ASP A 68 -0.39 -30.17 22.78
CA ASP A 68 -0.85 -30.98 21.64
C ASP A 68 -2.26 -30.56 21.25
N SER A 69 -2.46 -30.12 20.00
CA SER A 69 -3.73 -29.58 19.51
C SER A 69 -4.84 -30.62 19.39
N ILE A 70 -4.51 -31.91 19.28
CA ILE A 70 -5.48 -32.99 19.10
C ILE A 70 -6.21 -33.33 20.41
N ASN A 71 -5.55 -33.11 21.54
CA ASN A 71 -6.00 -33.58 22.85
C ASN A 71 -6.63 -32.48 23.73
N GLN A 72 -6.83 -31.27 23.20
CA GLN A 72 -7.40 -30.16 23.97
C GLN A 72 -8.92 -30.06 23.82
N PRO A 73 -9.64 -29.69 24.89
CA PRO A 73 -11.06 -29.37 24.79
C PRO A 73 -11.31 -28.22 23.81
N ASN A 74 -12.36 -28.32 22.98
CA ASN A 74 -12.72 -27.31 21.97
C ASN A 74 -12.87 -25.88 22.53
N ALA A 75 -13.35 -25.73 23.78
CA ALA A 75 -13.47 -24.42 24.43
C ALA A 75 -12.09 -23.78 24.70
N LEU A 76 -11.09 -24.59 25.05
CA LEU A 76 -9.72 -24.16 25.32
C LEU A 76 -8.98 -23.82 24.01
N LEU A 77 -9.27 -24.56 22.93
CA LEU A 77 -8.82 -24.23 21.57
C LEU A 77 -9.40 -22.90 21.09
N GLY A 78 -10.70 -22.66 21.29
CA GLY A 78 -11.35 -21.40 20.90
C GLY A 78 -10.81 -20.19 21.67
N LEU A 79 -10.61 -20.32 22.98
CA LEU A 79 -10.02 -19.27 23.80
C LEU A 79 -8.57 -18.96 23.38
N SER A 80 -7.76 -20.01 23.21
CA SER A 80 -6.36 -19.89 22.78
C SER A 80 -6.24 -19.24 21.40
N LEU A 81 -7.13 -19.58 20.46
CA LEU A 81 -7.16 -18.96 19.14
C LEU A 81 -7.54 -17.47 19.23
N GLY A 82 -8.55 -17.12 20.02
CA GLY A 82 -8.94 -15.72 20.22
C GLY A 82 -7.83 -14.88 20.85
N LEU A 83 -7.07 -15.45 21.78
CA LEU A 83 -5.89 -14.81 22.36
C LEU A 83 -4.77 -14.67 21.34
N ALA A 84 -4.52 -15.70 20.52
CA ALA A 84 -3.52 -15.67 19.46
C ALA A 84 -3.82 -14.58 18.43
N GLU A 85 -5.09 -14.44 17.97
CA GLU A 85 -5.50 -13.40 17.03
C GLU A 85 -5.25 -11.98 17.54
N ARG A 86 -5.36 -11.77 18.86
CA ARG A 86 -5.16 -10.46 19.48
C ARG A 86 -3.69 -10.12 19.74
N HIS A 87 -2.88 -11.13 20.09
CA HIS A 87 -1.55 -10.91 20.66
C HIS A 87 -0.39 -11.45 19.80
N VAL A 88 -0.63 -12.39 18.89
CA VAL A 88 0.40 -12.97 18.03
C VAL A 88 0.37 -12.29 16.65
N PRO A 89 1.45 -11.59 16.25
CA PRO A 89 1.50 -10.87 14.97
C PRO A 89 1.11 -11.75 13.77
N GLY A 90 1.54 -13.01 13.77
CA GLY A 90 1.31 -13.92 12.67
C GLY A 90 -0.14 -14.35 12.42
N PHE A 91 -1.06 -14.03 13.34
CA PHE A 91 -2.50 -14.27 13.16
C PHE A 91 -3.25 -13.05 12.61
N ARG A 92 -2.60 -11.89 12.55
CA ARG A 92 -3.18 -10.69 11.95
C ARG A 92 -3.37 -10.94 10.46
N VAL A 93 -4.54 -10.58 9.95
CA VAL A 93 -4.83 -10.60 8.52
C VAL A 93 -4.54 -9.21 7.97
N GLU A 94 -3.51 -9.10 7.15
CA GLU A 94 -3.21 -7.86 6.43
C GLU A 94 -3.72 -7.97 5.00
N PHE A 95 -4.44 -6.95 4.55
CA PHE A 95 -4.84 -6.86 3.15
C PHE A 95 -3.62 -6.52 2.31
N GLN A 96 -3.40 -7.27 1.23
CA GLN A 96 -2.30 -6.97 0.31
C GLN A 96 -2.36 -5.50 -0.10
N LYS A 97 -1.33 -4.74 0.27
CA LYS A 97 -1.20 -3.33 -0.11
C LYS A 97 -1.34 -3.23 -1.63
N LEU A 98 -2.26 -2.41 -2.09
CA LEU A 98 -2.38 -2.05 -3.50
C LEU A 98 -0.98 -1.64 -3.98
N ARG A 99 -0.38 -2.41 -4.89
CA ARG A 99 0.76 -1.95 -5.70
C ARG A 99 0.24 -0.88 -6.68
N GLY A 100 -0.25 0.22 -6.14
CA GLY A 100 -0.60 1.40 -6.90
C GLY A 100 0.68 2.09 -7.36
N ARG A 101 0.75 2.48 -8.64
CA ARG A 101 1.71 3.50 -9.08
C ARG A 101 1.53 4.70 -8.16
N GLY A 102 2.56 5.05 -7.39
CA GLY A 102 2.53 6.18 -6.46
C GLY A 102 1.88 7.39 -7.13
N ARG A 103 0.84 7.93 -6.51
CA ARG A 103 0.21 9.16 -6.98
C ARG A 103 1.31 10.23 -6.99
N PRO A 104 1.54 10.94 -8.11
CA PRO A 104 2.53 12.02 -8.13
C PRO A 104 2.21 13.01 -7.01
N ARG A 105 3.25 13.44 -6.29
CA ARG A 105 3.07 14.36 -5.18
C ARG A 105 2.51 15.67 -5.73
N ARG A 106 1.75 16.40 -4.90
CA ARG A 106 1.19 17.70 -5.30
C ARG A 106 2.32 18.64 -5.75
N ASP A 107 3.45 18.60 -5.06
CA ASP A 107 4.62 19.44 -5.33
C ASP A 107 5.22 19.16 -6.72
N ASP A 108 5.35 17.88 -7.13
CA ASP A 108 5.81 17.46 -8.47
C ASP A 108 4.98 18.08 -9.62
N ILE A 109 3.72 18.42 -9.33
CA ILE A 109 2.78 18.98 -10.31
C ILE A 109 2.97 20.50 -10.43
N PHE A 110 3.26 21.21 -9.33
CA PHE A 110 3.59 22.63 -9.35
C PHE A 110 4.96 22.85 -10.00
N ASP A 111 5.97 22.07 -9.61
CA ASP A 111 7.32 22.13 -10.16
C ASP A 111 7.34 21.90 -11.68
N LEU A 112 6.48 21.00 -12.17
CA LEU A 112 6.31 20.77 -13.60
C LEU A 112 5.76 22.00 -14.33
N GLY A 113 4.78 22.69 -13.75
CA GLY A 113 4.17 23.86 -14.37
C GLY A 113 5.17 24.99 -14.56
N THR A 114 5.90 25.32 -13.49
CA THR A 114 6.93 26.37 -13.50
C THR A 114 8.07 26.00 -14.46
N ALA A 115 8.60 24.78 -14.37
CA ALA A 115 9.71 24.35 -15.22
C ALA A 115 9.34 24.38 -16.72
N VAL A 116 8.12 23.99 -17.09
CA VAL A 116 7.69 24.04 -18.50
C VAL A 116 7.58 25.49 -18.99
N LEU A 117 6.97 26.38 -18.22
CA LEU A 117 6.80 27.78 -18.60
C LEU A 117 8.14 28.52 -18.71
N GLU A 118 9.03 28.37 -17.72
CA GLU A 118 10.37 28.95 -17.76
C GLU A 118 11.18 28.44 -18.96
N PHE A 119 11.08 27.13 -19.26
CA PHE A 119 11.80 26.54 -20.38
C PHE A 119 11.30 27.07 -21.71
N VAL A 120 9.98 27.19 -21.86
CA VAL A 120 9.35 27.79 -23.06
C VAL A 120 9.78 29.25 -23.22
N GLN A 121 9.76 30.04 -22.14
CA GLN A 121 10.21 31.44 -22.18
C GLN A 121 11.68 31.59 -22.56
N ARG A 122 12.56 30.75 -22.01
CA ARG A 122 14.00 30.80 -22.27
C ARG A 122 14.40 30.31 -23.67
N THR A 123 13.68 29.33 -24.22
CA THR A 123 14.11 28.63 -25.45
C THR A 123 13.22 28.91 -26.66
N GLY A 124 12.04 29.50 -26.47
CA GLY A 124 11.04 29.69 -27.53
C GLY A 124 10.42 28.39 -28.08
N LEU A 125 10.71 27.24 -27.47
CA LEU A 125 10.19 25.95 -27.91
C LEU A 125 8.70 25.80 -27.59
N SER A 126 8.01 24.96 -28.36
CA SER A 126 6.63 24.57 -28.04
C SER A 126 6.56 23.87 -26.68
N GLU A 127 5.45 24.04 -25.96
CA GLU A 127 5.20 23.39 -24.66
C GLU A 127 5.43 21.86 -24.71
N ARG A 128 5.09 21.25 -25.86
CA ARG A 128 5.35 19.83 -26.11
C ARG A 128 6.84 19.54 -26.13
N ASN A 129 7.62 20.27 -26.92
CA ASN A 129 9.07 20.06 -27.02
C ASN A 129 9.81 20.42 -25.72
N ALA A 130 9.30 21.40 -24.97
CA ALA A 130 9.78 21.72 -23.63
C ALA A 130 9.62 20.52 -22.68
N CYS A 131 8.44 19.89 -22.63
CA CYS A 131 8.21 18.68 -21.81
C CYS A 131 9.16 17.51 -22.18
N TYR A 132 9.44 17.31 -23.47
CA TYR A 132 10.38 16.27 -23.91
C TYR A 132 11.82 16.62 -23.56
N SER A 133 12.19 17.89 -23.65
CA SER A 133 13.53 18.37 -23.27
C SER A 133 13.76 18.25 -21.77
N LEU A 134 12.76 18.61 -20.95
CA LEU A 134 12.80 18.47 -19.49
C LEU A 134 12.90 17.00 -19.06
N ALA A 135 12.18 16.10 -19.73
CA ALA A 135 12.33 14.66 -19.52
C ALA A 135 13.74 14.16 -19.86
N LYS A 136 14.31 14.61 -20.99
CA LYS A 136 15.67 14.24 -21.42
C LYS A 136 16.75 14.77 -20.47
N LYS A 137 16.54 15.94 -19.88
CA LYS A 137 17.43 16.52 -18.84
C LYS A 137 17.36 15.77 -17.50
N GLY A 138 16.42 14.85 -17.33
CA GLY A 138 16.28 14.07 -16.09
C GLY A 138 15.74 14.87 -14.90
N GLN A 139 15.22 16.09 -15.12
CA GLN A 139 14.69 16.96 -14.06
C GLN A 139 13.51 16.32 -13.31
N PHE A 140 12.76 15.43 -13.98
CA PHE A 140 11.70 14.64 -13.39
C PHE A 140 12.07 13.16 -13.43
N LYS A 141 12.38 12.58 -12.27
CA LYS A 141 12.88 11.21 -12.15
C LYS A 141 11.93 10.21 -12.81
N ASN A 142 12.47 9.41 -13.73
CA ASN A 142 11.76 8.34 -14.46
C ASN A 142 10.50 8.79 -15.23
N ALA A 143 10.36 10.07 -15.56
CA ALA A 143 9.22 10.58 -16.31
C ALA A 143 9.51 10.62 -17.81
N LYS A 144 8.63 10.02 -18.63
CA LYS A 144 8.70 10.14 -20.09
C LYS A 144 8.15 11.50 -20.54
N GLY A 145 8.71 12.08 -21.61
CA GLY A 145 8.24 13.37 -22.17
C GLY A 145 6.75 13.38 -22.52
N SER A 146 6.22 12.27 -23.04
CA SER A 146 4.78 12.09 -23.29
C SER A 146 3.94 12.12 -22.01
N THR A 147 4.48 11.59 -20.91
CA THR A 147 3.81 11.60 -19.59
C THR A 147 3.79 13.00 -19.00
N LEU A 148 4.90 13.73 -19.09
CA LEU A 148 4.98 15.13 -18.67
C LEU A 148 4.03 16.00 -19.47
N TYR A 149 3.98 15.84 -20.79
CA TYR A 149 3.08 16.62 -21.64
C TYR A 149 1.60 16.36 -21.34
N ARG A 150 1.22 15.09 -21.09
CA ARG A 150 -0.14 14.76 -20.67
C ARG A 150 -0.49 15.43 -19.33
N ARG A 151 0.42 15.38 -18.35
CA ARG A 151 0.24 16.04 -17.04
C ARG A 151 0.13 17.56 -17.19
N TRP A 152 0.96 18.17 -18.03
CA TRP A 152 0.90 19.59 -18.36
C TRP A 152 -0.46 19.99 -18.97
N LYS A 153 -0.98 19.22 -19.93
CA LYS A 153 -2.34 19.47 -20.46
C LYS A 153 -3.41 19.41 -19.38
N THR A 154 -3.35 18.41 -18.49
CA THR A 154 -4.30 18.29 -17.36
C THR A 154 -4.19 19.47 -16.40
N LEU A 155 -2.98 19.95 -16.14
CA LEU A 155 -2.74 21.16 -15.33
C LEU A 155 -3.35 22.41 -15.95
N LYS A 156 -3.11 22.62 -17.25
CA LYS A 156 -3.64 23.75 -18.02
C LYS A 156 -5.17 23.74 -18.08
N ALA A 157 -5.77 22.57 -18.30
CA ALA A 157 -7.23 22.39 -18.34
C ALA A 157 -7.90 22.70 -17.00
N ARG A 158 -7.18 22.55 -15.87
CA ARG A 158 -7.68 22.87 -14.52
C ARG A 158 -7.56 24.36 -14.16
N GLY A 159 -7.16 25.22 -15.10
CA GLY A 159 -7.04 26.66 -14.89
C GLY A 159 -5.83 27.09 -14.07
N ALA A 160 -5.02 26.15 -13.56
CA ALA A 160 -3.84 26.46 -12.75
C ALA A 160 -2.80 27.27 -13.53
N SER A 161 -2.74 27.14 -14.86
CA SER A 161 -1.78 27.87 -15.71
C SER A 161 -1.94 29.40 -15.67
N LYS A 162 -3.13 29.94 -15.37
CA LYS A 162 -3.33 31.40 -15.25
C LYS A 162 -2.68 31.94 -13.98
N THR A 163 -2.92 31.29 -12.84
CA THR A 163 -2.31 31.63 -11.55
C THR A 163 -0.78 31.49 -11.57
N PHE A 164 -0.25 30.51 -12.33
CA PHE A 164 1.20 30.36 -12.52
C PHE A 164 1.83 31.52 -13.32
N LEU A 165 1.18 31.97 -14.39
CA LEU A 165 1.68 33.06 -15.24
C LEU A 165 1.62 34.43 -14.54
N GLU A 166 0.62 34.65 -13.69
CA GLU A 166 0.52 35.86 -12.85
C GLU A 166 1.61 35.89 -11.77
N GLY A 167 1.93 34.75 -11.15
CA GLY A 167 3.03 34.63 -10.18
C GLY A 167 4.43 34.83 -10.77
N ILE A 168 4.67 34.34 -12.00
CA ILE A 168 5.97 34.52 -12.68
C ILE A 168 6.18 35.96 -13.16
N LYS A 169 5.11 36.71 -13.49
CA LYS A 169 5.20 38.13 -13.88
C LYS A 169 5.40 39.08 -12.69
N ALA A 170 5.18 38.62 -11.47
CA ALA A 170 5.32 39.41 -10.25
C ALA A 170 6.73 39.35 -9.63
N ILE A 171 7.63 38.55 -10.22
CA ILE A 171 9.05 38.42 -9.88
C ILE A 171 9.85 39.07 -11.01
#